data_AF-A0A428WJG9-F1
#
_entry.id   AF-A0A428WJG9-F1
#
_cell.length_a   1.000
_cell.length_b   1.000
_cell.length_c   1.000
_cell.angle_alpha   90.00
_cell.angle_beta   90.00
_cell.angle_gamma   90.00
#
_symmetry.space_group_name_H-M   'P 1'
#
loop_
_entity.id
_entity.type
_entity.pdbx_description
1 polymer ?
#
loop_
_entity_poly.entity_id
_entity_poly.type
_entity_poly.pdbx_seq_one_letter_code
_entity_poly.pdbx_strand_id
1 'polypeptide(L)'
;MLKRTIVSVLLPLAVALTPVGSTSVGAAASEPQAAVGATIKNDVFWKDTSGNPIYSQGGGVLKVGSTYYWYGVKYGGAVSYYNNPGGGKNNNVSFSAITIYSSTDLANWKFEGNAMTPSDLGGGGWV
;
A
#
# COMPACT_ATOMS: atom_id res chain seq x y z
N MET A 1 -17.58 24.11 23.63
CA MET A 1 -18.98 23.66 23.72
C MET A 1 -19.41 23.13 22.36
N LEU A 2 -19.54 21.81 22.22
CA LEU A 2 -20.23 21.19 21.10
C LEU A 2 -21.00 19.99 21.68
N LYS A 3 -22.32 20.17 21.86
CA LYS A 3 -23.21 19.16 22.43
C LYS A 3 -23.41 18.05 21.39
N ARG A 4 -22.88 16.85 21.67
CA ARG A 4 -23.20 15.65 20.89
C ARG A 4 -24.46 15.03 21.48
N THR A 5 -25.61 15.34 20.89
CA THR A 5 -26.88 14.67 21.22
C THR A 5 -26.95 13.33 20.48
N ILE A 6 -27.18 12.28 21.25
CA ILE A 6 -27.38 10.88 20.82
C ILE A 6 -28.80 10.74 20.25
N VAL A 7 -28.97 10.03 19.15
CA VAL A 7 -30.28 9.51 18.73
C VAL A 7 -30.22 7.98 18.71
N SER A 8 -30.76 7.37 19.75
CA SER A 8 -31.07 5.94 19.82
C SER A 8 -32.38 5.72 19.05
N VAL A 9 -32.34 4.95 17.97
CA VAL A 9 -33.55 4.57 17.23
C VAL A 9 -34.11 3.30 17.87
N LEU A 10 -35.23 3.41 18.58
CA LEU A 10 -36.09 2.28 18.93
C LEU A 10 -36.80 1.78 17.64
N LEU A 11 -36.68 0.49 17.33
CA LEU A 11 -37.54 -0.15 16.33
C LEU A 11 -38.85 -0.64 16.99
N PRO A 12 -40.03 -0.43 16.38
CA PRO A 12 -41.26 -1.04 16.86
C PRO A 12 -41.36 -2.49 16.39
N LEU A 13 -41.80 -3.36 17.30
CA LEU A 13 -42.20 -4.74 17.01
C LEU A 13 -43.55 -4.72 16.26
N ALA A 14 -43.55 -5.09 14.98
CA ALA A 14 -44.77 -5.27 14.20
C ALA A 14 -45.04 -6.76 14.02
N VAL A 15 -46.15 -7.25 14.58
CA VAL A 15 -46.73 -8.57 14.27
C VAL A 15 -47.62 -8.41 13.04
N ALA A 16 -47.32 -9.14 11.97
CA ALA A 16 -48.14 -9.15 10.75
C ALA A 16 -48.60 -10.58 10.42
N LEU A 17 -49.93 -10.73 10.31
CA LEU A 17 -50.63 -11.89 9.78
C LEU A 17 -50.25 -12.14 8.31
N THR A 18 -50.07 -13.40 7.93
CA THR A 18 -49.79 -13.81 6.56
C THR A 18 -51.06 -13.86 5.69
N PRO A 19 -50.92 -13.53 4.40
CA PRO A 19 -51.59 -14.30 3.36
C PRO A 19 -50.59 -14.94 2.40
N VAL A 20 -51.01 -16.09 1.89
CA VAL A 20 -50.35 -16.95 0.92
C VAL A 20 -50.20 -16.25 -0.44
N GLY A 21 -49.02 -16.41 -1.07
CA GLY A 21 -48.89 -16.37 -2.52
C GLY A 21 -48.46 -15.05 -3.15
N SER A 22 -47.14 -14.80 -3.15
CA SER A 22 -46.42 -14.04 -4.19
C SER A 22 -44.92 -14.26 -3.96
N THR A 23 -44.24 -14.98 -4.85
CA THR A 23 -42.78 -15.10 -4.81
C THR A 23 -42.17 -13.75 -5.17
N SER A 24 -42.02 -12.89 -4.17
CA SER A 24 -41.13 -11.74 -4.26
C SER A 24 -39.71 -12.29 -4.26
N VAL A 25 -39.02 -12.12 -5.39
CA VAL A 25 -37.56 -12.27 -5.42
C VAL A 25 -37.04 -11.17 -4.52
N GLY A 26 -36.73 -11.53 -3.27
CA GLY A 26 -36.10 -10.62 -2.33
C GLY A 26 -34.87 -10.05 -3.00
N ALA A 27 -34.82 -8.73 -3.16
CA ALA A 27 -33.59 -8.04 -3.47
C ALA A 27 -32.64 -8.35 -2.32
N ALA A 28 -31.79 -9.36 -2.52
CA ALA A 28 -30.64 -9.61 -1.67
C ALA A 28 -29.89 -8.28 -1.60
N ALA A 29 -29.92 -7.66 -0.42
CA ALA A 29 -29.06 -6.54 -0.13
C ALA A 29 -27.65 -7.02 -0.45
N SER A 30 -27.03 -6.39 -1.45
CA SER A 30 -25.64 -6.63 -1.80
C SER A 30 -24.83 -6.38 -0.53
N GLU A 31 -24.25 -7.44 0.04
CA GLU A 31 -23.23 -7.25 1.06
C GLU A 31 -22.16 -6.32 0.48
N PRO A 32 -21.61 -5.39 1.28
CA PRO A 32 -20.53 -4.56 0.81
C PRO A 32 -19.38 -5.48 0.38
N GLN A 33 -19.19 -5.62 -0.93
CA GLN A 33 -18.07 -6.32 -1.50
C GLN A 33 -16.82 -5.68 -0.90
N ALA A 34 -16.10 -6.43 -0.06
CA ALA A 34 -14.79 -6.01 0.40
C ALA A 34 -13.99 -5.62 -0.85
N ALA A 35 -13.47 -4.39 -0.87
CA ALA A 35 -12.68 -3.90 -1.99
C ALA A 35 -11.62 -4.97 -2.29
N VAL A 36 -11.69 -5.55 -3.49
CA VAL A 36 -10.71 -6.54 -3.93
C VAL A 36 -9.39 -5.78 -4.06
N GLY A 37 -8.57 -5.87 -3.01
CA GLY A 37 -7.25 -5.25 -2.99
C GLY A 37 -6.44 -5.75 -4.18
N ALA A 38 -5.55 -4.90 -4.70
CA ALA A 38 -4.70 -5.29 -5.79
C ALA A 38 -3.81 -6.49 -5.38
N THR A 39 -3.70 -7.48 -6.27
CA THR A 39 -2.92 -8.70 -6.00
C THR A 39 -1.44 -8.38 -5.99
N ILE A 40 -0.79 -8.66 -4.86
CA ILE A 40 0.67 -8.63 -4.75
C ILE A 40 1.25 -9.96 -5.23
N LYS A 41 2.09 -9.92 -6.26
CA LYS A 41 2.85 -11.08 -6.71
C LYS A 41 4.21 -11.10 -6.04
N ASN A 42 4.43 -12.08 -5.17
CA ASN A 42 5.75 -12.32 -4.57
C ASN A 42 6.72 -12.93 -5.60
N ASP A 43 8.02 -12.87 -5.28
CA ASP A 43 9.10 -13.48 -6.06
C ASP A 43 9.21 -12.97 -7.51
N VAL A 44 8.88 -11.70 -7.72
CA VAL A 44 9.11 -10.98 -8.97
C VAL A 44 9.67 -9.60 -8.66
N PHE A 45 10.45 -9.05 -9.59
CA PHE A 45 10.85 -7.64 -9.48
C PHE A 45 9.63 -6.75 -9.65
N TRP A 46 9.29 -6.01 -8.58
CA TRP A 46 8.23 -5.01 -8.65
C TRP A 46 8.71 -3.80 -9.42
N LYS A 47 7.81 -3.24 -10.20
CA LYS A 47 8.06 -2.04 -11.00
C LYS A 47 7.13 -0.93 -10.57
N ASP A 48 7.63 0.29 -10.59
CA ASP A 48 6.83 1.49 -10.38
C ASP A 48 5.90 1.75 -11.57
N THR A 49 5.04 2.76 -11.43
CA THR A 49 4.09 3.17 -12.49
C THR A 49 4.76 3.63 -13.79
N SER A 50 6.06 3.88 -13.78
CA SER A 50 6.86 4.24 -14.95
C SER A 50 7.63 3.04 -15.53
N GLY A 51 7.45 1.83 -14.97
CA GLY A 51 8.10 0.61 -15.41
C GLY A 51 9.53 0.43 -14.88
N ASN A 52 10.01 1.30 -13.99
CA ASN A 52 11.33 1.17 -13.40
C ASN A 52 11.29 0.20 -12.20
N PRO A 53 12.38 -0.50 -11.90
CA PRO A 53 12.44 -1.36 -10.71
C PRO A 53 12.28 -0.54 -9.42
N ILE A 54 11.52 -1.08 -8.48
CA ILE A 54 11.39 -0.49 -7.14
C ILE A 54 12.61 -0.86 -6.30
N TYR A 55 13.30 0.14 -5.76
CA TYR A 55 14.39 -0.05 -4.81
C TYR A 55 14.05 0.63 -3.49
N SER A 56 13.62 -0.14 -2.49
CA SER A 56 13.24 0.39 -1.18
C SER A 56 13.45 -0.67 -0.08
N GLN A 57 14.67 -1.20 0.01
CA GLN A 57 15.04 -2.28 0.94
C GLN A 57 15.08 -1.79 2.39
N GLY A 58 14.71 -2.67 3.33
CA GLY A 58 14.85 -2.43 4.77
C GLY A 58 14.06 -1.23 5.32
N GLY A 59 13.01 -0.82 4.60
CA GLY A 59 12.25 0.39 4.86
C GLY A 59 10.95 0.18 5.63
N GLY A 60 10.03 1.13 5.47
CA GLY A 60 8.69 1.09 6.06
C GLY A 60 7.67 1.91 5.27
N VAL A 61 6.39 1.60 5.47
CA VAL A 61 5.26 2.28 4.84
C VAL A 61 4.50 3.09 5.88
N LEU A 62 4.28 4.37 5.61
CA LEU A 62 3.49 5.28 6.45
C LEU A 62 2.26 5.76 5.69
N LYS A 63 1.12 5.95 6.37
CA LYS A 63 -0.11 6.45 5.74
C LYS A 63 -0.35 7.91 6.13
N VAL A 64 -0.57 8.78 5.14
CA VAL A 64 -1.00 10.17 5.33
C VAL A 64 -2.29 10.40 4.53
N GLY A 65 -3.40 10.65 5.24
CA GLY A 65 -4.71 10.75 4.60
C GLY A 65 -5.09 9.45 3.88
N SER A 66 -5.32 9.53 2.57
CA SER A 66 -5.62 8.40 1.69
C SER A 66 -4.39 7.77 1.02
N THR A 67 -3.19 8.31 1.26
CA THR A 67 -1.97 7.92 0.53
C THR A 67 -0.99 7.20 1.45
N TYR A 68 -0.42 6.12 0.96
CA TYR A 68 0.70 5.41 1.56
C TYR A 68 2.01 5.90 0.95
N TYR A 69 3.02 6.08 1.80
CA TYR A 69 4.37 6.43 1.38
C TYR A 69 5.34 5.38 1.88
N TRP A 70 6.08 4.78 0.96
CA TRP A 70 7.12 3.80 1.25
C TRP A 70 8.49 4.45 1.16
N TYR A 71 9.17 4.48 2.30
CA TYR A 71 10.56 4.91 2.43
C TYR A 71 11.45 3.69 2.63
N GLY A 72 12.61 3.67 1.98
CA GLY A 72 13.56 2.58 2.12
C GLY A 72 14.86 2.85 1.40
N VAL A 73 15.87 2.04 1.67
CA VAL A 73 17.20 2.22 1.12
C VAL A 73 17.25 1.67 -0.30
N LYS A 74 17.90 2.40 -1.20
CA LYS A 74 18.42 1.87 -2.46
C LYS A 74 19.89 1.53 -2.25
N TYR A 75 20.20 0.23 -2.18
CA TYR A 75 21.58 -0.24 -2.18
C TYR A 75 22.14 -0.35 -3.60
N GLY A 76 23.44 -0.08 -3.78
CA GLY A 76 24.11 -0.31 -5.06
C GLY A 76 24.02 -1.76 -5.51
N GLY A 77 24.08 -2.71 -4.56
CA GLY A 77 23.89 -4.13 -4.84
C GLY A 77 22.50 -4.50 -5.34
N ALA A 78 21.46 -3.74 -5.01
CA ALA A 78 20.12 -4.00 -5.53
C ALA A 78 20.05 -3.80 -7.05
N VAL A 79 20.78 -2.81 -7.57
CA VAL A 79 20.86 -2.54 -9.01
C VAL A 79 21.62 -3.65 -9.73
N SER A 80 22.77 -4.09 -9.20
CA SER A 80 23.51 -5.20 -9.81
C SER A 80 22.76 -6.53 -9.74
N TYR A 81 22.04 -6.78 -8.64
CA TYR A 81 21.17 -7.96 -8.50
C TYR A 81 20.01 -7.95 -9.51
N TYR A 82 19.35 -6.81 -9.70
CA TYR A 82 18.29 -6.67 -10.71
C TYR A 82 18.80 -7.02 -12.13
N ASN A 83 20.01 -6.60 -12.48
CA ASN A 83 20.61 -6.85 -13.80
C ASN A 83 21.13 -8.28 -13.98
N ASN A 84 21.49 -8.99 -12.91
CA ASN A 84 21.97 -10.37 -12.96
C ASN A 84 21.57 -11.14 -11.68
N PRO A 85 20.32 -11.61 -11.55
CA PRO A 85 19.85 -12.31 -10.35
C PRO A 85 20.51 -13.69 -10.16
N GLY A 86 21.06 -14.28 -11.23
CA GLY A 86 21.82 -15.53 -11.19
C GLY A 86 23.27 -15.38 -10.76
N GLY A 87 23.74 -14.14 -10.49
CA GLY A 87 25.13 -13.84 -10.17
C GLY A 87 25.62 -14.31 -8.79
N GLY A 88 24.77 -14.94 -7.98
CA GLY A 88 25.13 -15.45 -6.66
C GLY A 88 25.11 -14.37 -5.56
N LYS A 89 25.91 -14.59 -4.50
CA LYS A 89 25.93 -13.70 -3.32
C LYS A 89 26.37 -12.29 -3.73
N ASN A 90 25.58 -11.30 -3.32
CA ASN A 90 25.86 -9.89 -3.54
C ASN A 90 26.16 -9.21 -2.18
N ASN A 91 27.36 -8.64 -2.04
CA ASN A 91 27.83 -7.97 -0.83
C ASN A 91 27.93 -6.44 -1.00
N ASN A 92 27.44 -5.89 -2.13
CA ASN A 92 27.46 -4.45 -2.34
C ASN A 92 26.32 -3.77 -1.55
N VAL A 93 26.67 -3.30 -0.36
CA VAL A 93 25.78 -2.56 0.53
C VAL A 93 25.97 -1.04 0.45
N SER A 94 26.57 -0.53 -0.64
CA SER A 94 26.77 0.91 -0.81
C SER A 94 25.44 1.66 -0.80
N PHE A 95 25.37 2.73 -0.01
CA PHE A 95 24.21 3.60 0.07
C PHE A 95 24.09 4.44 -1.20
N SER A 96 22.95 4.38 -1.90
CA SER A 96 22.66 5.24 -3.06
C SER A 96 21.60 6.29 -2.78
N ALA A 97 20.53 5.94 -2.06
CA ALA A 97 19.47 6.87 -1.69
C ALA A 97 18.54 6.27 -0.61
N ILE A 98 17.81 7.14 0.09
CA ILE A 98 16.52 6.79 0.68
C ILE A 98 15.45 7.18 -0.34
N THR A 99 14.79 6.20 -0.95
CA THR A 99 13.76 6.41 -1.98
C THR A 99 12.40 6.67 -1.35
N ILE A 100 11.53 7.37 -2.09
CA ILE A 100 10.14 7.58 -1.72
C ILE A 100 9.26 7.05 -2.85
N TYR A 101 8.33 6.17 -2.50
CA TYR A 101 7.23 5.78 -3.37
C TYR A 101 5.89 6.11 -2.73
N SER A 102 4.88 6.44 -3.53
CA SER A 102 3.51 6.67 -3.07
C SER A 102 2.54 5.68 -3.70
N SER A 103 1.48 5.31 -2.98
CA SER A 103 0.41 4.43 -3.46
C SER A 103 -0.90 4.72 -2.74
N THR A 104 -2.03 4.47 -3.41
CA THR A 104 -3.36 4.49 -2.78
C THR A 104 -3.90 3.08 -2.50
N ASP A 105 -3.26 2.05 -3.05
CA ASP A 105 -3.74 0.65 -3.03
C ASP A 105 -2.70 -0.37 -2.54
N LEU A 106 -1.52 0.10 -2.10
CA LEU A 106 -0.38 -0.69 -1.63
C LEU A 106 0.27 -1.59 -2.69
N ALA A 107 -0.15 -1.55 -3.96
CA ALA A 107 0.36 -2.39 -5.03
C ALA A 107 0.95 -1.61 -6.19
N ASN A 108 0.31 -0.51 -6.58
CA ASN A 108 0.78 0.38 -7.63
C ASN A 108 1.52 1.55 -6.98
N TRP A 109 2.84 1.58 -7.19
CA TRP A 109 3.74 2.52 -6.53
C TRP A 109 4.29 3.54 -7.54
N LYS A 110 4.08 4.82 -7.28
CA LYS A 110 4.69 5.93 -8.04
C LYS A 110 5.95 6.39 -7.34
N PHE A 111 7.05 6.58 -8.08
CA PHE A 111 8.25 7.20 -7.53
C PHE A 111 8.03 8.70 -7.29
N GLU A 112 8.34 9.18 -6.08
CA GLU A 112 8.19 10.58 -5.67
C GLU A 112 9.53 11.32 -5.54
N GLY A 113 10.65 10.60 -5.68
CA GLY A 113 11.99 11.16 -5.52
C GLY A 113 12.80 10.46 -4.42
N ASN A 114 13.93 11.06 -4.07
CA ASN A 114 14.79 10.60 -2.99
C ASN A 114 14.63 11.55 -1.81
N ALA A 115 14.35 11.01 -0.63
CA ALA A 115 14.36 11.75 0.63
C ALA A 115 15.79 12.19 1.00
N MET A 116 16.77 11.37 0.62
CA MET A 116 18.18 11.58 0.94
C MET A 116 19.06 10.84 -0.07
N THR A 117 20.22 11.40 -0.34
CA THR A 117 21.28 10.88 -1.20
C THR A 117 22.64 11.12 -0.54
N PRO A 118 23.74 10.49 -1.02
CA PRO A 118 25.07 10.74 -0.48
C PRO A 118 25.51 12.22 -0.49
N SER A 119 25.03 13.03 -1.45
CA SER A 119 25.36 14.46 -1.50
C SER A 119 24.77 15.24 -0.33
N ASP A 120 23.68 14.76 0.26
CA ASP A 120 23.03 15.40 1.41
C ASP A 120 23.80 15.16 2.72
N LEU A 121 24.74 14.21 2.72
CA LEU A 121 25.52 13.78 3.88
C LEU A 121 26.91 14.44 3.98
N GLY A 122 27.26 15.33 3.05
CA GLY A 122 28.53 16.06 3.11
C GLY A 122 29.79 15.19 2.93
N GLY A 123 29.66 13.99 2.35
CA GLY A 123 30.79 13.12 2.00
C GLY A 123 31.41 12.32 3.16
N GLY A 124 30.90 12.44 4.39
CA GLY A 124 31.34 11.65 5.54
C GLY A 124 30.41 10.47 5.78
N GLY A 125 30.98 9.26 5.84
CA GLY A 125 30.27 8.01 6.10
C GLY A 125 29.35 8.13 7.31
N TRP A 126 28.06 7.98 7.07
CA TRP A 126 27.11 7.61 8.11
C TRP A 126 26.98 6.09 8.05
N VAL A 127 27.16 5.50 9.23
CA VAL A 127 27.44 4.10 9.62
C VAL A 127 28.85 3.57 9.31
#